data_AF-A0A2A5AQF5-F1
#
_entry.id   AF-A0A2A5AQF5-F1
#
_cell.length_a   1.000
_cell.length_b   1.000
_cell.length_c   1.000
_cell.angle_alpha   90.00
_cell.angle_beta   90.00
_cell.angle_gamma   90.00
#
_symmetry.space_group_name_H-M   'P 1'
#
loop_
_entity.id
_entity.type
_entity.pdbx_description
1 polymer ?
#
loop_
_entity_poly.entity_id
_entity_poly.type
_entity_poly.pdbx_seq_one_letter_code
_entity_poly.pdbx_strand_id
1 'polypeptide(L)' 'MSSFQLDLVDSELKIVLEALTDMEKKMADICDSSEDEDEVSDVGNDLIELRLLLKPLKQNAISQFGEGIVNFSREAL' A
#
# COMPACT_ATOMS: atom_id res chain seq x y z
N MET A 1 -15.17 -8.08 -15.92
CA MET A 1 -14.53 -7.13 -14.99
C MET A 1 -14.33 -5.83 -15.74
N SER A 2 -14.80 -4.73 -15.18
CA SER A 2 -14.52 -3.39 -15.70
C SER A 2 -13.18 -2.94 -15.10
N SER A 3 -12.28 -2.41 -15.92
CA SER A 3 -11.02 -1.82 -15.45
C SER A 3 -11.16 -0.30 -15.32
N PHE A 4 -10.44 0.26 -14.35
CA PHE A 4 -10.26 1.70 -14.21
C PHE A 4 -8.78 2.03 -14.47
N GLN A 5 -8.50 3.07 -15.25
CA GLN A 5 -7.14 3.49 -15.57
C GLN A 5 -6.84 4.82 -14.87
N LEU A 6 -5.65 4.91 -14.28
CA LEU A 6 -5.13 6.10 -13.63
C LEU A 6 -3.69 6.29 -14.10
N ASP A 7 -3.41 7.44 -14.71
CA ASP A 7 -2.06 7.81 -15.13
C ASP A 7 -1.49 8.80 -14.10
N LEU A 8 -0.36 8.46 -13.49
CA LEU A 8 0.27 9.24 -12.42
C LEU A 8 1.72 9.57 -12.77
N VAL A 9 2.16 10.78 -12.43
CA VAL A 9 3.59 11.11 -12.42
C VAL A 9 4.27 10.55 -11.16
N ASP A 10 5.61 10.59 -11.11
CA ASP A 10 6.41 10.01 -10.03
C ASP A 10 5.97 10.49 -8.63
N SER A 11 5.78 11.80 -8.47
CA SER A 11 5.40 12.44 -7.21
C SER A 11 4.00 12.03 -6.74
N GLU A 12 3.04 11.90 -7.66
CA GLU A 12 1.67 11.45 -7.35
C GLU A 12 1.65 9.97 -6.98
N LEU A 13 2.36 9.13 -7.74
CA LEU A 13 2.48 7.71 -7.45
C LEU A 13 3.20 7.48 -6.12
N LYS A 14 4.20 8.30 -5.77
CA LYS A 14 4.89 8.23 -4.49
C LYS A 14 3.93 8.48 -3.32
N ILE A 15 3.06 9.50 -3.42
CA ILE A 15 2.03 9.78 -2.41
C ILE A 15 1.08 8.58 -2.25
N VAL A 16 0.62 8.00 -3.36
CA VAL A 16 -0.26 6.83 -3.34
C VAL A 16 0.43 5.63 -2.69
N LEU A 17 1.68 5.34 -3.08
CA LEU A 17 2.45 4.23 -2.52
C LEU A 17 2.72 4.39 -1.02
N GLU A 18 3.01 5.61 -0.56
CA GLU A 18 3.20 5.93 0.87
C GLU A 18 1.90 5.69 1.63
N ALA A 19 0.78 6.25 1.16
CA ALA A 19 -0.53 6.11 1.78
C ALA A 19 -0.98 4.64 1.88
N LEU A 20 -0.82 3.86 0.81
CA LEU A 20 -1.17 2.44 0.81
C LEU A 20 -0.24 1.62 1.73
N THR A 21 1.04 1.98 1.81
CA THR A 21 1.99 1.32 2.72
C THR A 21 1.65 1.59 4.17
N ASP A 22 1.24 2.81 4.52
CA ASP A 22 0.84 3.15 5.88
C ASP A 22 -0.53 2.56 6.25
N MET A 23 -1.44 2.45 5.28
CA MET A 23 -2.71 1.76 5.47
C MET A 23 -2.48 0.26 5.75
N GLU A 24 -1.59 -0.38 5.01
CA GLU A 24 -1.24 -1.79 5.19
C GLU A 24 -0.69 -2.05 6.59
N LYS A 25 0.23 -1.20 7.08
CA LYS A 25 0.74 -1.29 8.45
C LYS A 25 -0.37 -1.18 9.49
N LYS A 26 -1.24 -0.16 9.36
CA LYS A 26 -2.34 0.05 10.31
C LYS A 26 -3.30 -1.14 10.35
N MET A 27 -3.65 -1.69 9.19
CA MET A 27 -4.53 -2.85 9.10
C MET A 27 -3.86 -4.10 9.69
N ALA A 28 -2.56 -4.31 9.43
CA ALA A 28 -1.80 -5.39 10.05
C ALA A 28 -1.74 -5.24 11.58
N ASP A 29 -1.50 -4.02 12.08
CA ASP A 29 -1.50 -3.74 13.52
C ASP A 29 -2.86 -4.05 14.16
N ILE A 30 -3.98 -3.77 13.48
CA ILE A 30 -5.33 -4.13 13.96
C ILE A 30 -5.47 -5.65 14.02
N CYS A 31 -5.13 -6.37 12.95
CA CYS A 31 -5.18 -7.83 12.93
C CYS A 31 -4.33 -8.49 14.03
N ASP A 32 -3.20 -7.87 14.40
CA ASP A 32 -2.27 -8.40 15.39
C ASP A 32 -2.65 -8.04 16.84
N SER A 33 -3.39 -6.96 17.05
CA SER A 33 -3.62 -6.39 18.39
C SER A 33 -5.09 -6.31 18.85
N SER A 34 -6.06 -6.45 17.95
CA SER A 34 -7.47 -6.42 18.33
C SER A 34 -7.89 -7.73 19.03
N GLU A 35 -8.73 -7.60 20.04
CA GLU A 35 -9.37 -8.72 20.74
C GLU A 35 -10.77 -9.04 20.16
N ASP A 36 -11.25 -8.24 19.21
CA ASP A 36 -12.53 -8.44 18.53
C ASP A 36 -12.33 -9.33 17.28
N GLU A 37 -12.82 -10.57 17.37
CA GLU A 37 -12.67 -11.57 16.29
C GLU A 37 -13.35 -11.13 14.98
N ASP A 38 -14.46 -10.40 15.05
CA ASP A 38 -15.18 -9.93 13.86
C ASP A 38 -14.38 -8.81 13.17
N GLU A 39 -13.81 -7.88 13.95
CA GLU A 39 -12.93 -6.83 13.42
C GLU A 39 -11.68 -7.42 12.75
N VAL A 40 -11.03 -8.40 13.39
CA VAL A 40 -9.84 -9.07 12.82
C VAL A 40 -10.19 -9.77 11.52
N SER A 41 -11.36 -10.42 11.43
CA SER A 41 -11.83 -11.07 10.22
C SER A 41 -12.10 -10.07 9.09
N ASP A 42 -12.86 -9.00 9.37
CA ASP A 42 -13.23 -7.99 8.38
C ASP A 42 -12.00 -7.24 7.86
N VAL A 43 -11.16 -6.72 8.77
CA VAL A 43 -9.92 -6.01 8.41
C VAL A 43 -8.92 -6.95 7.76
N GLY A 44 -8.86 -8.21 8.19
CA GLY A 44 -7.98 -9.23 7.61
C GLY A 44 -8.28 -9.49 6.14
N ASN A 45 -9.57 -9.53 5.75
CA ASN A 45 -9.97 -9.68 4.36
C ASN A 45 -9.55 -8.46 3.51
N ASP A 46 -9.78 -7.25 4.01
CA ASP A 46 -9.38 -6.02 3.32
C ASP A 46 -7.85 -5.89 3.20
N LEU A 47 -7.11 -6.31 4.23
CA LEU A 47 -5.65 -6.33 4.24
C LEU A 47 -5.09 -7.26 3.15
N ILE A 48 -5.73 -8.41 2.91
CA ILE A 48 -5.33 -9.32 1.82
C ILE A 48 -5.48 -8.63 0.47
N GLU A 49 -6.62 -8.00 0.21
CA GLU A 49 -6.87 -7.27 -1.05
C GLU A 49 -5.87 -6.12 -1.24
N LEU A 50 -5.59 -5.35 -0.17
CA LEU A 50 -4.59 -4.29 -0.18
C LEU A 50 -3.20 -4.83 -0.52
N ARG A 51 -2.77 -5.96 0.07
CA ARG A 51 -1.48 -6.59 -0.22
C ARG A 51 -1.39 -7.12 -1.66
N LEU A 52 -2.49 -7.65 -2.19
CA LEU A 52 -2.59 -8.10 -3.58
C LEU A 52 -2.48 -6.95 -4.58
N LEU A 53 -2.99 -5.77 -4.24
CA LEU A 53 -2.80 -4.54 -5.01
C LEU A 53 -1.38 -3.96 -4.86
N LEU A 54 -0.91 -3.81 -3.62
CA LEU A 54 0.30 -3.06 -3.28
C LEU A 54 1.56 -3.74 -3.81
N LYS A 55 1.62 -5.07 -3.77
CA LYS A 55 2.80 -5.84 -4.21
C LYS A 55 3.14 -5.60 -5.69
N PRO A 56 2.24 -5.86 -6.66
CA PRO A 56 2.52 -5.59 -8.07
C PRO A 56 2.67 -4.09 -8.35
N LEU A 57 1.92 -3.22 -7.64
CA LEU A 57 2.07 -1.77 -7.81
C LEU A 57 3.47 -1.29 -7.44
N LYS A 58 4.02 -1.73 -6.30
CA LYS A 58 5.41 -1.43 -5.90
C LYS A 58 6.43 -1.94 -6.92
N GLN A 59 6.28 -3.19 -7.37
CA GLN A 59 7.18 -3.79 -8.37
C GLN A 59 7.19 -3.00 -9.68
N ASN A 60 6.01 -2.62 -10.17
CA ASN A 60 5.87 -1.84 -11.40
C ASN A 60 6.43 -0.42 -11.23
N ALA A 61 6.16 0.22 -10.09
CA ALA A 61 6.69 1.54 -9.78
C ALA A 61 8.23 1.56 -9.74
N ILE A 62 8.84 0.58 -9.07
CA ILE A 62 10.31 0.46 -9.00
C ILE A 62 10.90 0.21 -10.39
N SER A 63 10.28 -0.67 -11.19
CA SER A 63 10.71 -0.94 -12.56
C SER A 63 10.71 0.32 -13.44
N GLN A 64 9.72 1.21 -13.25
CA GLN A 64 9.55 2.39 -14.07
C GLN A 64 10.30 3.63 -13.57
N PHE A 65 10.35 3.85 -12.26
CA PHE A 65 10.86 5.09 -11.64
C PHE A 65 12.12 4.86 -10.76
N GLY A 66 12.55 3.62 -10.58
CA GLY A 66 13.70 3.24 -9.74
C GLY A 66 13.37 3.11 -8.25
N GLU A 67 14.33 2.59 -7.48
CA GLU A 67 14.18 2.27 -6.05
C GLU A 67 13.79 3.49 -5.17
N GLY A 68 14.12 4.71 -5.60
CA GLY A 68 13.78 5.93 -4.85
C GLY A 68 12.27 6.19 -4.72
N ILE A 69 11.43 5.57 -5.56
CA ILE A 69 9.98 5.75 -5.55
C ILE A 69 9.31 5.17 -4.30
N VAL A 70 9.92 4.16 -3.68
CA VAL A 70 9.43 3.53 -2.43
C VAL A 70 10.16 4.02 -1.18
N ASN A 71 11.08 4.98 -1.33
CA ASN A 71 11.72 5.62 -0.19
C ASN A 71 10.85 6.78 0.32
N PHE A 72 10.15 6.54 1.43
CA PHE A 72 9.29 7.54 2.10
C PHE A 72 9.98 8.25 3.28
N SER A 73 11.28 8.01 3.48
CA SER A 73 12.01 8.72 4.53
C SER A 73 12.02 10.22 4.25
N ARG A 74 11.87 11.01 5.31
CA ARG A 74 12.03 12.48 5.28
C ARG A 74 13.46 12.90 5.60
N GLU A 75 14.37 11.94 5.72
CA GLU A 75 15.79 12.21 5.91
C GLU A 75 16.31 12.87 4.63
N ALA A 76 16.93 14.04 4.79
CA ALA A 76 17.43 14.81 3.66
C ALA A 76 18.45 13.97 2.87
N LEU A 77 18.20 13.79 1.58
CA LEU A 77 19.18 13.34 0.59
C LEU A 77 20.39 14.29 0.56
#